data_AF-A0A0A7EX80-F1
#
_entry.id   AF-A0A0A7EX80-F1
#
_cell.length_a   1.000
_cell.length_b   1.000
_cell.length_c   1.000
_cell.angle_alpha   90.00
_cell.angle_beta   90.00
_cell.angle_gamma   90.00
#
_symmetry.space_group_name_H-M   'P 1'
#
loop_
_entity.id
_entity.type
_entity.pdbx_description
1 polymer ?
#
loop_
_entity_poly.entity_id
_entity_poly.type
_entity_poly.pdbx_seq_one_letter_code
_entity_poly.pdbx_strand_id
1 'polypeptide(L)'
;KVMGILPFSAPSCGLITKTDAERLCNALIYGGAYPPRCKKEMNGGSLELQFTDRSFKVYHECFGKCKGLFVPELYTNPNAACIQCMDCRLMYPTHKFVVHGHKAQENRTCHWGFDSANWRAYILLGQDYTEKEEKARLELFLDEIKEKFD
;
A
#
# COMPACT_ATOMS: atom_id res chain seq x y z
N LYS A 1 30.27 26.86 10.16
CA LYS A 1 29.63 26.75 8.83
C LYS A 1 29.42 25.27 8.55
N VAL A 2 28.20 24.76 8.74
CA VAL A 2 27.91 23.32 8.66
C VAL A 2 27.91 22.88 7.19
N MET A 3 29.01 22.23 6.79
CA MET A 3 29.21 21.18 5.77
C MET A 3 28.43 21.13 4.43
N GLY A 4 27.75 22.17 3.96
CA GLY A 4 27.28 22.22 2.55
C GLY A 4 26.23 21.18 2.16
N ILE A 5 25.54 20.59 3.15
CA ILE A 5 24.44 19.64 2.96
C ILE A 5 23.12 20.40 2.66
N LEU A 6 23.04 21.68 3.01
CA LEU A 6 21.86 22.53 2.80
C LEU A 6 22.11 23.56 1.69
N PRO A 7 21.10 23.83 0.83
CA PRO A 7 21.18 24.91 -0.13
C PRO A 7 21.26 26.27 0.58
N PHE A 8 21.92 27.25 -0.05
CA PHE A 8 22.09 28.60 0.51
C PHE A 8 20.78 29.31 0.85
N SER A 9 19.67 28.90 0.24
CA SER A 9 18.32 29.42 0.50
C SER A 9 17.63 28.85 1.74
N ALA A 10 18.22 27.84 2.40
CA ALA A 10 17.64 27.22 3.60
C ALA A 10 18.38 27.70 4.87
N PRO A 11 17.83 28.71 5.59
CA PRO A 11 18.47 29.28 6.78
C PRO A 11 18.47 28.32 7.98
N SER A 12 17.60 27.30 7.98
CA SER A 12 17.56 26.22 8.97
C SER A 12 17.00 24.93 8.38
N CYS A 13 17.36 23.79 8.96
CA CYS A 13 16.72 22.50 8.73
C CYS A 13 16.46 21.81 10.06
N GLY A 14 15.30 21.17 10.21
CA GLY A 14 14.99 20.31 11.34
C GLY A 14 15.27 18.84 11.01
N LEU A 15 15.53 18.03 12.04
CA LEU A 15 15.50 16.58 11.91
C LEU A 15 14.06 16.10 12.14
N ILE A 16 13.62 15.14 11.35
CA ILE A 16 12.34 14.44 11.54
C ILE A 16 12.59 12.96 11.74
N THR A 17 11.64 12.25 12.35
CA THR A 17 11.75 10.80 12.50
C THR A 17 11.61 10.11 11.15
N LYS A 18 12.16 8.89 11.00
CA LYS A 18 11.97 8.08 9.79
C LYS A 18 10.48 7.90 9.46
N THR A 19 9.65 7.66 10.48
CA THR A 19 8.18 7.57 10.37
C THR A 19 7.58 8.83 9.74
N ASP A 20 7.98 10.03 10.20
CA ASP A 20 7.45 11.28 9.66
C ASP A 20 7.91 11.51 8.21
N ALA A 21 9.14 11.12 7.89
CA ALA A 21 9.65 11.17 6.53
C ALA A 21 8.83 10.27 5.58
N GLU A 22 8.47 9.06 6.01
CA GLU A 22 7.61 8.15 5.24
C GLU A 22 6.22 8.76 4.96
N ARG A 23 5.59 9.38 5.98
CA ARG A 23 4.30 10.08 5.83
C ARG A 23 4.41 11.26 4.86
N LEU A 24 5.49 12.04 4.96
CA LEU A 24 5.72 13.20 4.11
C LEU A 24 5.96 12.79 2.66
N CYS A 25 6.79 11.78 2.43
CA CYS A 25 7.03 11.23 1.10
C CYS A 25 5.74 10.70 0.46
N ASN A 26 4.88 10.03 1.24
CA ASN A 26 3.57 9.61 0.74
C ASN A 26 2.68 10.80 0.35
N ALA A 27 2.64 11.85 1.16
CA ALA A 27 1.82 13.03 0.87
C ALA A 27 2.32 13.83 -0.35
N LEU A 28 3.64 13.87 -0.58
CA LEU A 28 4.24 14.75 -1.59
C LEU A 28 4.65 14.04 -2.90
N ILE A 29 5.07 12.78 -2.82
CA ILE A 29 5.74 12.09 -3.94
C ILE A 29 4.86 10.99 -4.51
N TYR A 30 4.21 10.21 -3.65
CA TYR A 30 3.55 8.97 -4.07
C TYR A 30 2.06 9.20 -4.37
N GLY A 31 1.77 9.50 -5.65
CA GLY A 31 0.43 9.32 -6.22
C GLY A 31 0.18 7.86 -6.61
N GLY A 32 -1.04 7.37 -6.47
CA GLY A 32 -1.41 6.05 -6.98
C GLY A 32 -1.50 6.03 -8.51
N ALA A 33 -1.29 4.87 -9.13
CA ALA A 33 -1.45 4.70 -10.58
C ALA A 33 -2.88 4.25 -10.91
N TYR A 34 -3.43 4.66 -12.05
CA TYR A 34 -4.68 4.04 -12.51
C TYR A 34 -4.42 2.58 -12.91
N PRO A 35 -5.39 1.67 -12.67
CA PRO A 35 -5.28 0.31 -13.17
C PRO A 35 -5.09 0.31 -14.70
N PRO A 36 -4.32 -0.64 -15.26
CA PRO A 36 -4.17 -0.74 -16.70
C PRO A 36 -5.54 -1.00 -17.33
N ARG A 37 -5.97 -0.16 -18.29
CA ARG A 37 -7.25 -0.33 -18.98
C ARG A 37 -7.27 -1.68 -19.70
N CYS A 38 -8.09 -2.62 -19.25
CA CYS A 38 -8.31 -3.86 -19.97
C CYS A 38 -9.02 -3.56 -21.30
N LYS A 39 -8.36 -3.87 -22.43
CA LYS A 39 -9.02 -3.88 -23.74
C LYS A 39 -9.95 -5.09 -23.83
N LYS A 40 -11.19 -4.98 -23.37
CA LYS A 40 -12.25 -5.88 -23.85
C LYS A 40 -13.58 -5.14 -23.90
N GLU A 41 -14.02 -4.86 -25.12
CA GLU A 41 -15.41 -4.58 -25.40
C GLU A 41 -16.22 -5.83 -25.01
N MET A 42 -17.01 -5.75 -23.93
CA MET A 42 -18.33 -6.34 -23.85
C MET A 42 -19.04 -5.89 -22.56
N ASN A 43 -20.14 -5.17 -22.76
CA ASN A 43 -21.29 -4.93 -21.88
C ASN A 43 -21.10 -4.07 -20.63
N GLY A 44 -21.76 -2.92 -20.69
CA GLY A 44 -21.84 -1.90 -19.64
C GLY A 44 -22.30 -2.44 -18.29
N GLY A 45 -21.62 -1.94 -17.26
CA GLY A 45 -21.98 -2.14 -15.85
C GLY A 45 -20.76 -2.33 -14.98
N SER A 46 -20.29 -1.24 -14.37
CA SER A 46 -19.27 -1.22 -13.29
C SER A 46 -17.88 -1.76 -13.67
N LEU A 47 -17.01 -0.85 -14.11
CA LEU A 47 -15.59 -1.07 -14.36
C LEU A 47 -14.91 -1.75 -13.15
N GLU A 48 -14.38 -2.95 -13.37
CA GLU A 48 -13.14 -3.45 -12.74
C GLU A 48 -13.14 -3.70 -11.22
N LEU A 49 -14.06 -4.55 -10.72
CA LEU A 49 -13.99 -5.09 -9.34
C LEU A 49 -13.72 -6.60 -9.26
N GLN A 50 -13.24 -7.20 -10.34
CA GLN A 50 -12.76 -8.59 -10.38
C GLN A 50 -11.54 -8.65 -11.30
N PHE A 51 -10.36 -8.28 -10.80
CA PHE A 51 -9.16 -8.27 -11.65
C PHE A 51 -8.71 -9.70 -12.00
N THR A 52 -9.08 -10.74 -11.24
CA THR A 52 -8.95 -12.19 -11.54
C THR A 52 -9.71 -13.04 -10.49
N ASP A 53 -10.01 -14.32 -10.77
CA ASP A 53 -10.52 -15.30 -9.78
C ASP A 53 -9.60 -15.51 -8.56
N ARG A 54 -8.34 -15.04 -8.62
CA ARG A 54 -7.33 -15.23 -7.57
C ARG A 54 -7.08 -13.97 -6.74
N SER A 55 -7.75 -12.87 -7.05
CA SER A 55 -7.61 -11.63 -6.30
C SER A 55 -8.27 -11.76 -4.92
N PHE A 56 -7.66 -11.18 -3.89
CA PHE A 56 -8.17 -11.30 -2.51
C PHE A 56 -8.01 -10.00 -1.71
N LYS A 57 -8.90 -9.80 -0.73
CA LYS A 57 -8.94 -8.59 0.07
C LYS A 57 -7.80 -8.58 1.08
N VAL A 58 -7.15 -7.43 1.22
CA VAL A 58 -6.12 -7.16 2.22
C VAL A 58 -6.37 -5.83 2.93
N TYR A 59 -5.73 -5.62 4.07
CA TYR A 59 -5.74 -4.35 4.77
C TYR A 59 -4.44 -4.11 5.53
N HIS A 60 -4.20 -2.86 5.90
CA HIS A 60 -3.20 -2.48 6.90
C HIS A 60 -3.78 -1.44 7.86
N GLU A 61 -3.14 -1.28 9.01
CA GLU A 61 -3.60 -0.34 10.04
C GLU A 61 -2.67 0.85 10.27
N CYS A 62 -1.63 1.00 9.44
CA CYS A 62 -0.72 2.13 9.51
C CYS A 62 -1.44 3.45 9.12
N PHE A 63 -1.13 4.54 9.82
CA PHE A 63 -1.49 5.93 9.47
C PHE A 63 -2.93 6.14 8.97
N GLY A 64 -3.94 5.70 9.73
CA GLY A 64 -5.35 5.88 9.36
C GLY A 64 -5.99 4.70 8.64
N LYS A 65 -5.23 3.61 8.43
CA LYS A 65 -5.70 2.33 7.86
C LYS A 65 -6.14 2.44 6.39
N CYS A 66 -5.99 1.34 5.64
CA CYS A 66 -6.54 1.22 4.30
C CYS A 66 -6.94 -0.22 4.01
N LYS A 67 -7.97 -0.39 3.18
CA LYS A 67 -8.36 -1.68 2.60
C LYS A 67 -8.03 -1.71 1.12
N GLY A 68 -7.64 -2.87 0.62
CA GLY A 68 -7.24 -3.06 -0.76
C GLY A 68 -7.59 -4.44 -1.31
N LEU A 69 -7.53 -4.57 -2.62
CA LEU A 69 -7.59 -5.84 -3.34
C LEU A 69 -6.20 -6.17 -3.86
N PHE A 70 -5.62 -7.27 -3.39
CA PHE A 70 -4.35 -7.79 -3.89
C PHE A 70 -4.61 -8.57 -5.19
N VAL A 71 -3.85 -8.28 -6.23
CA VAL A 71 -3.91 -8.93 -7.55
C VAL A 71 -2.57 -9.65 -7.80
N PRO A 72 -2.45 -10.94 -7.45
CA PRO A 72 -1.19 -11.69 -7.50
C PRO A 72 -0.53 -11.70 -8.87
N GLU A 73 -1.32 -11.72 -9.94
CA GLU A 73 -0.85 -11.73 -11.33
C GLU A 73 -0.04 -10.47 -11.68
N LEU A 74 -0.30 -9.36 -11.00
CA LEU A 74 0.42 -8.10 -11.20
C LEU A 74 1.69 -8.00 -10.35
N TYR A 75 1.90 -8.88 -9.38
CA TYR A 75 3.09 -8.87 -8.53
C TYR A 75 4.29 -9.55 -9.22
N THR A 76 4.74 -8.95 -10.32
CA THR A 76 5.81 -9.48 -11.19
C THR A 76 7.21 -9.02 -10.80
N ASN A 77 7.32 -7.95 -10.01
CA ASN A 77 8.58 -7.44 -9.45
C ASN A 77 8.30 -6.68 -8.14
N PRO A 78 9.31 -6.35 -7.31
CA PRO A 78 9.11 -5.72 -5.99
C PRO A 78 8.39 -4.37 -6.01
N ASN A 79 8.46 -3.64 -7.14
CA ASN A 79 7.86 -2.32 -7.31
C ASN A 79 6.58 -2.36 -8.15
N ALA A 80 6.08 -3.55 -8.50
CA ALA A 80 4.89 -3.68 -9.32
C ALA A 80 3.64 -3.24 -8.53
N ALA A 81 2.82 -2.39 -9.14
CA ALA A 81 1.57 -1.95 -8.56
C ALA A 81 0.54 -3.09 -8.64
N CYS A 82 0.35 -3.78 -7.51
CA CYS A 82 -0.40 -5.03 -7.41
C CYS A 82 -1.52 -4.99 -6.38
N ILE A 83 -1.67 -3.87 -5.65
CA ILE A 83 -2.76 -3.68 -4.68
C ILE A 83 -3.61 -2.50 -5.12
N GLN A 84 -4.90 -2.74 -5.36
CA GLN A 84 -5.86 -1.68 -5.64
C GLN A 84 -6.47 -1.17 -4.33
N CYS A 85 -6.41 0.14 -4.07
CA CYS A 85 -7.15 0.73 -2.96
C CYS A 85 -8.66 0.63 -3.20
N MET A 86 -9.42 0.20 -2.19
CA MET A 86 -10.89 0.06 -2.31
C MET A 86 -11.62 1.40 -2.32
N ASP A 87 -11.01 2.46 -1.80
CA ASP A 87 -11.60 3.80 -1.73
C ASP A 87 -11.30 4.62 -3.01
N CYS A 88 -10.03 4.82 -3.36
CA CYS A 88 -9.65 5.63 -4.53
C CYS A 88 -9.44 4.86 -5.83
N ARG A 89 -9.47 3.52 -5.80
CA ARG A 89 -9.30 2.64 -6.98
C ARG A 89 -7.95 2.72 -7.68
N LEU A 90 -7.01 3.47 -7.14
CA LEU A 90 -5.64 3.51 -7.63
C LEU A 90 -4.87 2.26 -7.19
N MET A 91 -3.89 1.88 -8.01
CA MET A 91 -2.97 0.78 -7.82
C MET A 91 -1.69 1.25 -7.12
N TYR A 92 -1.22 0.44 -6.19
CA TYR A 92 -0.05 0.71 -5.35
C TYR A 92 0.89 -0.51 -5.31
N PRO A 93 2.22 -0.29 -5.34
CA PRO A 93 3.18 -1.27 -4.84
C PRO A 93 2.95 -1.56 -3.35
N THR A 94 3.31 -2.75 -2.89
CA THR A 94 3.09 -3.21 -1.50
C THR A 94 3.61 -2.23 -0.44
N HIS A 95 4.86 -1.79 -0.58
CA HIS A 95 5.49 -0.83 0.34
C HIS A 95 4.91 0.59 0.26
N LYS A 96 4.22 0.96 -0.83
CA LYS A 96 3.49 2.23 -0.94
C LYS A 96 2.06 2.12 -0.42
N PHE A 97 1.45 0.95 -0.54
CA PHE A 97 0.13 0.71 -0.01
C PHE A 97 0.09 0.89 1.52
N VAL A 98 1.11 0.44 2.25
CA VAL A 98 1.16 0.55 3.73
C VAL A 98 1.30 1.97 4.28
N VAL A 99 1.65 2.96 3.44
CA VAL A 99 1.65 4.38 3.82
C VAL A 99 0.44 5.13 3.28
N HIS A 100 -0.38 4.49 2.45
CA HIS A 100 -1.57 5.07 1.85
C HIS A 100 -2.76 4.95 2.80
N GLY A 101 -3.61 5.97 2.85
CA GLY A 101 -4.81 5.97 3.70
C GLY A 101 -5.70 7.16 3.40
N HIS A 102 -7.00 6.98 3.60
CA HIS A 102 -8.02 7.99 3.33
C HIS A 102 -8.66 8.58 4.59
N LYS A 103 -8.41 7.98 5.76
CA LYS A 103 -8.86 8.56 7.02
C LYS A 103 -8.02 9.78 7.37
N ALA A 104 -8.61 10.67 8.16
CA ALA A 104 -7.90 11.80 8.71
C ALA A 104 -6.62 11.34 9.42
N GLN A 105 -5.53 12.04 9.17
CA GLN A 105 -4.25 11.73 9.79
C GLN A 105 -4.35 11.74 11.32
N GLU A 106 -3.73 10.75 11.95
CA GLU A 106 -3.64 10.68 13.40
C GLU A 106 -2.69 11.77 13.92
N ASN A 107 -3.24 12.94 14.21
CA ASN A 107 -2.47 14.12 14.64
C ASN A 107 -2.18 14.16 16.16
N ARG A 108 -2.59 13.11 16.89
CA ARG A 108 -2.38 12.96 18.34
C ARG A 108 -1.76 11.61 18.72
N THR A 109 -1.35 10.82 17.74
CA THR A 109 -0.68 9.53 17.94
C THR A 109 0.77 9.67 17.50
N CYS A 110 1.72 9.35 18.38
CA CYS A 110 3.12 9.23 17.98
C CYS A 110 3.36 7.81 17.44
N HIS A 111 3.77 7.72 16.18
CA HIS A 111 4.10 6.44 15.54
C HIS A 111 5.62 6.23 15.55
N TRP A 112 6.06 5.12 16.15
CA TRP A 112 7.48 4.78 16.27
C TRP A 112 7.80 3.51 15.47
N GLY A 113 8.98 3.47 14.86
CA GLY A 113 9.50 2.26 14.22
C GLY A 113 8.77 1.83 12.94
N PHE A 114 8.00 2.71 12.31
CA PHE A 114 7.42 2.42 11.00
C PHE A 114 8.52 2.42 9.92
N ASP A 115 8.49 1.41 9.06
CA ASP A 115 9.39 1.29 7.91
C ASP A 115 8.64 0.68 6.73
N SER A 116 8.47 1.43 5.64
CA SER A 116 7.72 0.92 4.48
C SER A 116 8.32 -0.36 3.89
N ALA A 117 9.61 -0.61 4.07
CA ALA A 117 10.27 -1.85 3.67
C ALA A 117 9.72 -3.08 4.42
N ASN A 118 9.22 -2.91 5.65
CA ASN A 118 8.64 -3.96 6.49
C ASN A 118 7.15 -4.22 6.19
N TRP A 119 6.66 -3.86 5.01
CA TRP A 119 5.25 -4.00 4.62
C TRP A 119 4.66 -5.39 4.87
N ARG A 120 5.47 -6.45 4.81
CA ARG A 120 5.10 -7.84 5.07
C ARG A 120 4.49 -8.05 6.46
N ALA A 121 4.95 -7.29 7.45
CA ALA A 121 4.43 -7.32 8.80
C ALA A 121 3.12 -6.52 8.95
N TYR A 122 2.81 -5.63 7.99
CA TYR A 122 1.71 -4.68 8.09
C TYR A 122 0.50 -5.05 7.23
N ILE A 123 0.71 -5.77 6.11
CA ILE A 123 -0.37 -6.24 5.24
C ILE A 123 -0.94 -7.55 5.78
N LEU A 124 -2.25 -7.52 6.05
CA LEU A 124 -3.03 -8.62 6.60
C LEU A 124 -4.18 -9.00 5.66
N LEU A 125 -4.63 -10.25 5.72
CA LEU A 125 -5.79 -10.73 4.97
C LEU A 125 -7.07 -10.06 5.46
N GLY A 126 -7.97 -9.68 4.55
CA GLY A 126 -9.26 -9.05 4.87
C GLY A 126 -10.08 -9.80 5.93
N GLN A 127 -10.84 -9.06 6.74
CA GLN A 127 -11.63 -9.66 7.83
C GLN A 127 -12.96 -10.27 7.38
N ASP A 128 -13.33 -10.06 6.11
CA ASP A 128 -14.65 -10.42 5.58
C ASP A 128 -14.79 -11.93 5.26
N TYR A 129 -13.71 -12.72 5.40
CA TYR A 129 -13.72 -14.17 5.11
C TYR A 129 -14.23 -14.96 6.33
N THR A 130 -15.44 -15.51 6.21
CA THR A 130 -16.11 -16.27 7.28
C THR A 130 -15.80 -17.77 7.24
N GLU A 131 -15.46 -18.31 6.07
CA GLU A 131 -15.13 -19.73 5.91
C GLU A 131 -13.69 -19.99 6.36
N LYS A 132 -13.53 -20.84 7.38
CA LYS A 132 -12.21 -21.11 7.99
C LYS A 132 -11.22 -21.71 7.00
N GLU A 133 -11.66 -22.60 6.12
CA GLU A 133 -10.80 -23.26 5.13
C GLU A 133 -10.34 -22.27 4.05
N GLU A 134 -11.26 -21.45 3.53
CA GLU A 134 -10.93 -20.41 2.56
C GLU A 134 -9.93 -19.40 3.16
N LYS A 135 -10.21 -18.95 4.39
CA LYS A 135 -9.34 -18.02 5.10
C LYS A 135 -7.93 -18.59 5.29
N ALA A 136 -7.80 -19.82 5.76
CA ALA A 136 -6.50 -20.46 5.96
C ALA A 136 -5.72 -20.61 4.64
N ARG A 137 -6.42 -20.98 3.55
CA ARG A 137 -5.81 -21.05 2.21
C ARG A 137 -5.28 -19.69 1.75
N LEU A 138 -6.05 -18.62 1.96
CA LEU A 138 -5.65 -17.26 1.57
C LEU A 138 -4.53 -16.70 2.46
N GLU A 139 -4.50 -17.04 3.75
CA GLU A 139 -3.40 -16.68 4.66
C GLU A 139 -2.09 -17.31 4.18
N LEU A 140 -2.08 -18.61 3.91
CA LEU A 140 -0.92 -19.30 3.35
C LEU A 140 -0.47 -18.67 2.03
N PHE A 141 -1.42 -18.36 1.14
CA PHE A 141 -1.10 -17.74 -0.14
C PHE A 141 -0.55 -16.31 -0.01
N LEU A 142 -1.03 -15.54 0.97
CA LEU A 142 -0.47 -14.22 1.29
C LEU A 142 0.96 -14.36 1.82
N ASP A 143 1.25 -15.37 2.63
CA ASP A 143 2.60 -15.61 3.16
C ASP A 143 3.57 -16.02 2.04
N GLU A 144 3.16 -16.88 1.10
CA GLU A 144 3.94 -17.19 -0.11
C GLU A 144 4.26 -15.93 -0.94
N ILE A 145 3.29 -15.03 -1.08
CA ILE A 145 3.48 -13.75 -1.78
C ILE A 145 4.49 -12.87 -1.05
N LYS A 146 4.48 -12.85 0.29
CA LYS A 146 5.45 -12.09 1.08
C LYS A 146 6.87 -12.61 0.82
N GLU A 147 7.08 -13.92 0.73
CA GLU A 147 8.42 -14.49 0.50
C GLU A 147 8.93 -14.35 -0.94
N LYS A 148 8.06 -14.09 -1.93
CA LYS A 148 8.41 -14.14 -3.37
C LYS A 148 9.62 -13.29 -3.80
N PHE A 149 9.82 -12.12 -3.20
CA PHE A 149 10.91 -11.19 -3.54
C PHE A 149 11.62 -10.64 -2.29
N ASP A 150 11.80 -11.48 -1.27
CA ASP A 150 12.74 -11.17 -0.18
C ASP A 150 14.21 -11.33 -0.62
#